data_AF-A0A960KZ53-F1
#
_entry.id   AF-A0A960KZ53-F1
#
_cell.length_a   1.000
_cell.length_b   1.000
_cell.length_c   1.000
_cell.angle_alpha   90.00
_cell.angle_beta   90.00
_cell.angle_gamma   90.00
#
_symmetry.space_group_name_H-M   'P 1'
#
loop_
_entity.id
_entity.type
_entity.pdbx_description
1 polymer ?
#
loop_
_entity_poly.entity_id
_entity_poly.type
_entity_poly.pdbx_seq_one_letter_code
_entity_poly.pdbx_strand_id
1 'polypeptide(L)'
;FHQALDKWQFILQFHPGHKETQECIKKTQAALEKEREYEEQLTEAERDFRNGDVHEAERKVLHLLIKAPHLEGAERLKEAIEDRKRQITEIRSLEIEQEQSHIASATEEEITRFFTPAQEQNRTETKPSTKVIVAAKKKKPLNWKLLIGIPVILGILAAGGFYFYKFQQNKLRLNDLDDPISVLLAQEDEWNSPEALTDSIMGYANDFSSEGDSLYAMLAYQRVTDLASPRLLEINRQLERGQDKTLLEKQEKLRQAKETADRELAKLSNKVVSKPIPPEDVKTAFTNADKGYYEKALETLTNAFADQPGNNDIRQKLAYCLEKMALRKIKSGELDEALAFYIRACVVNTWDNSLYAHIQVIDRFFNGKLRQEEKDEWFFFFLD
;
A
#
# COMPACT_ATOMS: atom_id res chain seq x y z
N PHE A 1 1.66 -2.06 26.57
CA PHE A 1 2.22 -0.86 27.23
C PHE A 1 2.31 -0.93 28.77
N HIS A 2 1.30 -1.46 29.48
CA HIS A 2 1.32 -1.56 30.95
C HIS A 2 2.60 -2.17 31.55
N GLN A 3 3.03 -3.35 31.06
CA GLN A 3 4.27 -3.99 31.54
C GLN A 3 5.53 -3.14 31.32
N ALA A 4 5.57 -2.36 30.24
CA ALA A 4 6.69 -1.47 29.97
C ALA A 4 6.69 -0.30 30.97
N LEU A 5 5.51 0.27 31.25
CA LEU A 5 5.35 1.30 32.27
C LEU A 5 5.82 0.84 33.65
N ASP A 6 5.45 -0.37 34.07
CA ASP A 6 5.87 -0.95 35.35
C ASP A 6 7.41 -1.09 35.42
N LYS A 7 8.04 -1.57 34.33
CA LYS A 7 9.50 -1.68 34.24
C LYS A 7 10.19 -0.32 34.30
N TRP A 8 9.67 0.69 33.60
CA TRP A 8 10.22 2.04 33.64
C TRP A 8 10.08 2.68 35.02
N GLN A 9 8.94 2.50 35.67
CA GLN A 9 8.71 2.97 37.04
C GLN A 9 9.64 2.28 38.03
N PHE A 10 9.87 0.98 37.88
CA PHE A 10 10.85 0.24 38.69
C PHE A 10 12.26 0.82 38.53
N ILE A 11 12.71 1.13 37.32
CA ILE A 11 14.02 1.75 37.08
C ILE A 11 14.13 3.11 37.77
N LEU A 12 13.07 3.93 37.75
CA LEU A 12 13.06 5.23 38.45
C LEU A 12 13.14 5.11 39.97
N GLN A 13 12.71 4.00 40.57
CA GLN A 13 12.87 3.79 42.02
C GLN A 13 14.36 3.74 42.42
N PHE A 14 15.22 3.20 41.56
CA PHE A 14 16.67 3.12 41.79
C PHE A 14 17.42 4.35 41.25
N HIS A 15 16.88 5.01 40.22
CA HIS A 15 17.49 6.17 39.57
C HIS A 15 16.49 7.31 39.34
N PRO A 16 16.08 8.04 40.39
CA PRO A 16 14.99 9.04 40.29
C PRO A 16 15.24 10.20 39.31
N GLY A 17 16.52 10.51 39.05
CA GLY A 17 16.95 11.61 38.18
C GLY A 17 17.20 11.22 36.71
N HIS A 18 16.93 9.97 36.31
CA HIS A 18 17.21 9.50 34.94
C HIS A 18 16.20 10.09 33.93
N LYS A 19 16.65 11.05 33.12
CA LYS A 19 15.78 11.85 32.24
C LYS A 19 15.13 11.02 31.13
N GLU A 20 15.90 10.11 30.55
CA GLU A 20 15.47 9.22 29.46
C GLU A 20 14.35 8.29 29.94
N THR A 21 14.51 7.70 31.14
CA THR A 21 13.45 6.86 31.74
C THR A 21 12.17 7.67 32.01
N GLN A 22 12.30 8.92 32.50
CA GLN A 22 11.14 9.80 32.67
C GLN A 22 10.44 10.13 31.34
N GLU A 23 11.20 10.31 30.25
CA GLU A 23 10.64 10.52 28.93
C GLU A 23 9.94 9.26 28.39
N CYS A 24 10.54 8.08 28.56
CA CYS A 24 9.92 6.79 28.22
C CYS A 24 8.60 6.57 28.96
N ILE A 25 8.52 6.93 30.25
CA ILE A 25 7.27 6.88 31.01
C ILE A 25 6.22 7.80 30.39
N LYS A 26 6.56 9.07 30.11
CA LYS A 26 5.62 10.02 29.51
C LYS A 26 5.09 9.51 28.16
N LYS A 27 5.96 8.98 27.30
CA LYS A 27 5.57 8.40 26.01
C LYS A 27 4.67 7.18 26.18
N THR A 28 5.00 6.30 27.12
CA THR A 28 4.21 5.09 27.42
C THR A 28 2.84 5.44 27.98
N GLN A 29 2.75 6.45 28.85
CA GLN A 29 1.48 6.96 29.39
C GLN A 29 0.61 7.59 28.30
N ALA A 30 1.19 8.41 27.42
CA ALA A 30 0.47 8.98 26.30
C ALA A 30 -0.04 7.91 25.31
N ALA A 31 0.72 6.83 25.12
CA ALA A 31 0.27 5.69 24.32
C ALA A 31 -0.92 4.97 24.98
N LEU A 32 -0.86 4.74 26.30
CA LEU A 32 -1.97 4.15 27.06
C LEU A 32 -3.24 5.00 27.04
N GLU A 33 -3.11 6.32 27.11
CA GLU A 33 -4.26 7.23 27.02
C GLU A 33 -4.92 7.16 25.63
N LYS A 34 -4.12 7.10 24.55
CA LYS A 34 -4.64 6.90 23.20
C LYS A 34 -5.30 5.54 23.02
N GLU A 35 -4.71 4.48 23.58
CA GLU A 35 -5.28 3.14 23.56
C GLU A 35 -6.66 3.12 24.24
N ARG A 36 -6.81 3.78 25.38
CA ARG A 36 -8.10 3.94 26.06
C ARG A 36 -9.12 4.70 25.20
N GLU A 37 -8.70 5.76 24.51
CA GLU A 37 -9.57 6.50 23.58
C GLU A 37 -10.08 5.60 22.45
N TYR A 38 -9.24 4.72 21.93
CA TYR A 38 -9.63 3.75 20.90
C TYR A 38 -10.58 2.67 21.44
N GLU A 39 -10.39 2.19 22.68
CA GLU A 39 -11.34 1.29 23.34
C GLU A 39 -12.72 1.93 23.58
N GLU A 40 -12.75 3.21 23.96
CA GLU A 40 -13.99 3.99 24.11
C GLU A 40 -14.73 4.12 22.76
N GLN A 41 -14.00 4.42 21.69
CA GLN A 41 -14.56 4.47 20.33
C GLN A 41 -15.06 3.11 19.85
N LEU A 42 -14.36 2.02 20.18
CA LEU A 42 -14.80 0.66 19.86
C LEU A 42 -16.11 0.34 20.57
N THR A 43 -16.21 0.69 21.86
CA THR A 43 -17.43 0.51 22.66
C THR A 43 -18.61 1.32 22.07
N GLU A 44 -18.34 2.51 21.54
CA GLU A 44 -19.34 3.31 20.84
C GLU A 44 -19.79 2.65 19.53
N ALA A 45 -18.86 2.14 18.73
CA ALA A 45 -19.18 1.41 17.50
C ALA A 45 -20.01 0.15 17.78
N GLU A 46 -19.68 -0.61 18.82
CA GLU A 46 -20.48 -1.75 19.26
C GLU A 46 -21.90 -1.34 19.71
N ARG A 47 -22.04 -0.17 20.31
CA ARG A 47 -23.35 0.37 20.70
C ARG A 47 -24.18 0.73 19.47
N ASP A 48 -23.59 1.40 18.49
CA ASP A 48 -24.27 1.75 17.23
C ASP A 48 -24.71 0.50 16.47
N PHE A 49 -23.83 -0.51 16.41
CA PHE A 49 -24.15 -1.80 15.82
C PHE A 49 -25.33 -2.49 16.53
N ARG A 50 -25.33 -2.53 17.87
CA ARG A 50 -26.45 -3.08 18.66
C ARG A 50 -27.75 -2.31 18.47
N ASN A 51 -27.68 -1.02 18.22
CA ASN A 51 -28.85 -0.17 17.94
C ASN A 51 -29.36 -0.33 16.49
N GLY A 52 -28.66 -1.09 15.65
CA GLY A 52 -29.01 -1.32 14.25
C GLY A 52 -28.47 -0.28 13.27
N ASP A 53 -27.65 0.68 13.74
CA ASP A 53 -26.95 1.62 12.86
C ASP A 53 -25.65 1.00 12.33
N VAL A 54 -25.83 0.07 11.39
CA VAL A 54 -24.74 -0.73 10.83
C VAL A 54 -23.74 0.14 10.06
N HIS A 55 -24.17 1.24 9.46
CA HIS A 55 -23.31 2.12 8.67
C HIS A 55 -22.40 2.99 9.53
N GLU A 56 -22.92 3.59 10.61
CA GLU A 56 -22.09 4.40 11.50
C GLU A 56 -21.12 3.52 12.31
N ALA A 57 -21.58 2.32 12.74
CA ALA A 57 -20.71 1.32 13.36
C ALA A 57 -19.54 0.93 12.44
N GLU A 58 -19.82 0.65 11.15
CA GLU A 58 -18.78 0.30 10.17
C GLU A 58 -17.77 1.42 9.99
N ARG A 59 -18.23 2.66 9.85
CA ARG A 59 -17.35 3.82 9.68
C ARG A 59 -16.39 3.97 10.86
N LYS A 60 -16.87 3.80 12.09
CA LYS A 60 -16.05 3.88 13.31
C LYS A 60 -15.08 2.70 13.40
N VAL A 61 -15.52 1.49 13.07
CA VAL A 61 -14.67 0.29 13.06
C VAL A 61 -13.55 0.39 12.02
N LEU A 62 -13.85 0.83 10.80
CA LEU A 62 -12.82 1.05 9.78
C LEU A 62 -11.79 2.08 10.24
N HIS A 63 -12.23 3.13 10.94
CA HIS A 63 -11.31 4.09 11.51
C HIS A 63 -10.37 3.46 12.54
N LEU A 64 -10.92 2.61 13.42
CA LEU A 64 -10.17 1.91 14.46
C LEU A 64 -9.20 0.89 13.87
N LEU A 65 -9.58 0.16 12.84
CA LEU A 65 -8.68 -0.79 12.16
C LEU A 65 -7.46 -0.10 11.53
N ILE A 66 -7.61 1.15 11.10
CA ILE A 66 -6.50 1.96 10.58
C ILE A 66 -5.62 2.49 11.73
N LYS A 67 -6.24 3.02 12.79
CA LYS A 67 -5.51 3.72 13.87
C LYS A 67 -4.98 2.81 14.97
N ALA A 68 -5.59 1.65 15.16
CA ALA A 68 -5.37 0.72 16.26
C ALA A 68 -5.65 -0.74 15.81
N PRO A 69 -4.90 -1.27 14.82
CA PRO A 69 -5.14 -2.60 14.26
C PRO A 69 -4.95 -3.74 15.28
N HIS A 70 -4.25 -3.49 16.39
CA HIS A 70 -4.05 -4.46 17.47
C HIS A 70 -5.32 -4.70 18.31
N LEU A 71 -6.37 -3.88 18.15
CA LEU A 71 -7.63 -4.09 18.86
C LEU A 71 -8.43 -5.22 18.22
N GLU A 72 -8.24 -6.46 18.71
CA GLU A 72 -8.98 -7.65 18.27
C GLU A 72 -10.51 -7.50 18.29
N GLY A 73 -11.04 -6.61 19.14
CA GLY A 73 -12.47 -6.30 19.16
C GLY A 73 -12.96 -5.57 17.91
N ALA A 74 -12.12 -4.76 17.27
CA ALA A 74 -12.46 -4.05 16.04
C ALA A 74 -12.61 -5.02 14.85
N GLU A 75 -11.72 -6.01 14.73
CA GLU A 75 -11.83 -7.05 13.69
C GLU A 75 -13.09 -7.90 13.88
N ARG A 76 -13.34 -8.37 15.10
CA ARG A 76 -14.56 -9.13 15.43
C ARG A 76 -15.83 -8.34 15.12
N LEU A 77 -15.85 -7.04 15.41
CA LEU A 77 -16.99 -6.20 15.10
C LEU A 77 -17.17 -5.97 13.59
N LYS A 78 -16.07 -5.86 12.83
CA LYS A 78 -16.12 -5.78 11.36
C LYS A 78 -16.78 -7.03 10.77
N GLU A 79 -16.35 -8.22 11.19
CA GLU A 79 -16.93 -9.48 10.73
C GLU A 79 -18.44 -9.54 11.04
N ALA A 80 -18.84 -9.17 12.26
CA ALA A 80 -20.24 -9.12 12.64
C ALA A 80 -21.07 -8.12 11.80
N ILE A 81 -20.48 -6.97 11.43
CA ILE A 81 -21.09 -5.98 10.54
C ILE A 81 -21.29 -6.54 9.13
N GLU A 82 -20.28 -7.21 8.57
CA GLU A 82 -20.35 -7.82 7.24
C GLU A 82 -21.41 -8.93 7.17
N ASP A 83 -21.45 -9.79 8.19
CA ASP A 83 -22.48 -10.82 8.30
C ASP A 83 -23.89 -10.20 8.40
N ARG A 84 -24.05 -9.13 9.19
CA ARG A 84 -25.34 -8.44 9.30
C ARG A 84 -25.77 -7.81 7.98
N LYS A 85 -24.84 -7.23 7.23
CA LYS A 85 -25.12 -6.71 5.87
C LYS A 85 -25.55 -7.81 4.92
N ARG A 86 -24.90 -8.98 4.97
CA ARG A 86 -25.28 -10.13 4.15
C ARG A 86 -26.72 -10.57 4.45
N GLN A 87 -27.09 -10.69 5.73
CA GLN A 87 -28.46 -11.00 6.15
C GLN A 87 -29.48 -9.97 5.65
N ILE A 88 -29.15 -8.67 5.72
CA ILE A 88 -30.03 -7.60 5.22
C ILE A 88 -30.24 -7.72 3.70
N THR A 89 -29.19 -8.02 2.95
CA THR A 89 -29.28 -8.23 1.49
C THR A 89 -30.14 -9.44 1.16
N GLU A 90 -29.97 -10.55 1.88
CA GLU A 90 -30.76 -11.77 1.68
C GLU A 90 -32.25 -11.55 1.97
N ILE A 91 -32.58 -10.86 3.07
CA ILE A 91 -33.96 -10.48 3.40
C ILE A 91 -34.56 -9.62 2.28
N ARG A 92 -33.82 -8.62 1.80
CA ARG A 92 -34.28 -7.75 0.70
C ARG A 92 -34.51 -8.52 -0.60
N SER A 93 -33.68 -9.51 -0.93
CA SER A 93 -33.93 -10.35 -2.11
C SER A 93 -35.21 -11.17 -1.96
N LEU A 94 -35.47 -11.73 -0.78
CA LEU A 94 -36.70 -12.48 -0.51
C LEU A 94 -37.95 -11.58 -0.53
N GLU A 95 -37.87 -10.35 -0.03
CA GLU A 95 -38.95 -9.36 -0.11
C GLU A 95 -39.28 -9.02 -1.57
N ILE A 96 -38.26 -8.80 -2.41
CA ILE A 96 -38.44 -8.54 -3.85
C ILE A 96 -39.09 -9.75 -4.55
N GLU A 97 -38.66 -10.98 -4.24
CA GLU A 97 -39.26 -12.20 -4.79
C GLU A 97 -40.73 -12.37 -4.36
N GLN A 98 -41.05 -12.05 -3.11
CA GLN A 98 -42.44 -12.05 -2.62
C GLN A 98 -43.30 -10.99 -3.32
N GLU A 99 -42.81 -9.76 -3.46
CA GLU A 99 -43.51 -8.69 -4.18
C GLU A 99 -43.76 -9.07 -5.66
N GLN A 100 -42.77 -9.67 -6.33
CA GLN A 100 -42.92 -10.16 -7.70
C GLN A 100 -43.93 -11.31 -7.82
N SER A 101 -43.98 -12.21 -6.84
CA SER A 101 -44.97 -13.29 -6.79
C SER A 101 -46.40 -12.78 -6.57
N HIS A 102 -46.56 -11.73 -5.75
CA HIS A 102 -47.85 -11.06 -5.55
C HIS A 102 -48.31 -10.31 -6.81
N ILE A 103 -47.41 -9.64 -7.53
CA ILE A 103 -47.71 -8.99 -8.81
C ILE A 103 -48.13 -10.02 -9.87
N ALA A 104 -47.44 -11.15 -9.97
CA ALA A 104 -47.80 -12.23 -10.89
C ALA A 104 -49.19 -12.83 -10.61
N SER A 105 -49.59 -12.92 -9.33
CA SER A 105 -50.93 -13.39 -8.93
C SER A 105 -52.05 -12.35 -9.15
N ALA A 106 -51.73 -11.05 -9.09
CA ALA A 106 -52.72 -9.97 -9.32
C ALA A 106 -53.00 -9.74 -10.82
N THR A 107 -52.05 -10.08 -11.70
CA THR A 107 -52.19 -9.85 -13.15
C THR A 107 -53.15 -10.81 -13.86
N GLU A 108 -53.45 -12.00 -13.33
CA GLU A 108 -54.38 -12.94 -14.01
C GLU A 108 -55.87 -12.58 -13.79
N GLU A 109 -56.23 -11.96 -12.66
CA GLU A 109 -57.64 -11.60 -12.37
C GLU A 109 -58.04 -10.20 -12.85
N GLU A 110 -57.12 -9.23 -12.96
CA GLU A 110 -57.45 -7.87 -13.43
C GLU A 110 -57.36 -7.71 -14.95
N ILE A 111 -56.54 -8.52 -15.65
CA ILE A 111 -56.37 -8.42 -17.12
C ILE A 111 -57.63 -8.91 -17.88
N THR A 112 -58.53 -9.67 -17.26
CA THR A 112 -59.78 -10.11 -17.91
C THR A 112 -60.92 -9.09 -17.87
N ARG A 113 -60.79 -7.95 -17.16
CA ARG A 113 -61.87 -6.93 -17.06
C ARG A 113 -61.72 -5.70 -17.96
N PHE A 114 -60.58 -5.46 -18.60
CA PHE A 114 -60.32 -4.16 -19.27
C PHE A 114 -60.23 -4.17 -20.80
N PHE A 115 -60.43 -5.29 -21.49
CA PHE A 115 -60.48 -5.32 -22.95
C PHE A 115 -61.90 -5.40 -23.50
N THR A 116 -62.59 -4.27 -23.54
CA THR A 116 -63.71 -4.02 -24.47
C THR A 116 -63.58 -2.61 -25.03
N PRO A 117 -63.28 -2.43 -26.33
CA PRO A 117 -63.11 -1.10 -26.92
C PRO A 117 -64.42 -0.60 -27.53
N ALA A 118 -64.86 0.60 -27.14
CA ALA A 118 -65.91 1.34 -27.83
C ALA A 118 -65.49 2.81 -28.04
N GLN A 119 -65.21 3.09 -29.31
CA GLN A 119 -65.48 4.31 -30.11
C GLN A 119 -65.31 5.72 -29.51
N GLU A 120 -64.44 6.47 -30.20
CA GLU A 120 -64.58 7.87 -30.68
C GLU A 120 -65.68 8.76 -30.07
N GLN A 121 -65.29 9.97 -29.62
CA GLN A 121 -65.70 11.22 -30.28
C GLN A 121 -65.18 12.51 -29.57
N ASN A 122 -64.71 13.42 -30.43
CA ASN A 122 -64.89 14.89 -30.41
C ASN A 122 -64.21 15.81 -29.36
N ARG A 123 -63.49 16.82 -29.92
CA ARG A 123 -63.55 18.30 -29.69
C ARG A 123 -63.71 18.79 -28.23
N THR A 124 -63.04 19.83 -27.72
CA THR A 124 -62.81 21.17 -28.29
C THR A 124 -61.93 21.99 -27.31
N GLU A 125 -61.32 23.05 -27.83
CA GLU A 125 -60.60 24.13 -27.13
C GLU A 125 -61.37 24.77 -25.95
N THR A 126 -60.64 25.29 -24.95
CA THR A 126 -60.80 26.66 -24.39
C THR A 126 -59.81 26.95 -23.25
N LYS A 127 -59.01 28.01 -23.41
CA LYS A 127 -58.53 28.93 -22.34
C LYS A 127 -59.61 30.03 -22.16
N PRO A 128 -59.52 31.01 -21.23
CA PRO A 128 -58.72 31.15 -19.99
C PRO A 128 -59.59 31.65 -18.79
N SER A 129 -59.05 31.82 -17.58
CA SER A 129 -59.30 33.06 -16.81
C SER A 129 -58.31 33.32 -15.67
N THR A 130 -58.04 34.61 -15.58
CA THR A 130 -57.21 35.41 -14.69
C THR A 130 -57.61 35.34 -13.21
N LYS A 131 -56.65 35.46 -12.28
CA LYS A 131 -56.85 36.24 -11.05
C LYS A 131 -55.61 37.04 -10.67
N VAL A 132 -55.87 38.32 -10.49
CA VAL A 132 -55.02 39.43 -10.05
C VAL A 132 -54.94 39.42 -8.52
N ILE A 133 -53.76 39.64 -7.93
CA ILE A 133 -53.64 40.32 -6.63
C ILE A 133 -52.45 41.31 -6.67
N VAL A 134 -52.74 42.48 -6.14
CA VAL A 134 -52.02 43.76 -6.17
C VAL A 134 -50.91 43.85 -5.12
N ALA A 135 -49.93 44.70 -5.44
CA ALA A 135 -48.69 45.01 -4.74
C ALA A 135 -48.80 45.59 -3.32
N ALA A 136 -47.72 45.44 -2.54
CA ALA A 136 -47.33 46.42 -1.51
C ALA A 136 -45.80 46.52 -1.29
N LYS A 137 -45.28 47.71 -1.64
CA LYS A 137 -44.20 48.53 -1.03
C LYS A 137 -42.83 47.94 -0.61
N LYS A 138 -41.84 48.33 -1.44
CA LYS A 138 -40.47 48.84 -1.16
C LYS A 138 -40.01 49.01 0.31
N LYS A 139 -38.84 48.43 0.63
CA LYS A 139 -37.82 48.99 1.54
C LYS A 139 -36.42 48.91 0.89
N LYS A 140 -35.60 49.91 1.20
CA LYS A 140 -34.27 50.24 0.61
C LYS A 140 -33.22 49.13 0.80
N PRO A 141 -32.23 48.99 -0.10
CA PRO A 141 -31.16 48.00 0.03
C PRO A 141 -30.12 48.44 1.08
N LEU A 142 -29.81 47.54 2.00
CA LEU A 142 -28.68 47.64 2.92
C LEU A 142 -27.43 47.14 2.19
N ASN A 143 -26.37 47.96 2.20
CA ASN A 143 -25.17 47.75 1.39
C ASN A 143 -24.29 46.62 2.00
N TRP A 144 -24.60 45.36 1.66
CA TRP A 144 -23.91 44.15 2.15
C TRP A 144 -22.56 43.84 1.49
N LYS A 145 -22.14 44.63 0.49
CA LYS A 145 -20.94 44.33 -0.32
C LYS A 145 -19.60 44.52 0.40
N LEU A 146 -19.59 45.03 1.64
CA LEU A 146 -18.36 45.23 2.44
C LEU A 146 -18.17 44.23 3.59
N LEU A 147 -19.17 43.42 3.93
CA LEU A 147 -19.10 42.45 5.03
C LEU A 147 -18.76 41.02 4.60
N ILE A 148 -18.82 40.71 3.29
CA ILE A 148 -18.49 39.37 2.75
C ILE A 148 -17.05 39.29 2.24
N GLY A 149 -16.39 40.42 1.95
CA GLY A 149 -15.03 40.42 1.40
C GLY A 149 -13.96 39.96 2.39
N ILE A 150 -14.07 40.37 3.65
CA ILE A 150 -13.05 40.11 4.69
C ILE A 150 -13.01 38.62 5.11
N PRO A 151 -14.14 37.93 5.32
CA PRO A 151 -14.13 36.49 5.64
C PRO A 151 -13.58 35.61 4.51
N VAL A 152 -13.85 35.97 3.25
CA VAL A 152 -13.39 35.20 2.09
C VAL A 152 -11.88 35.34 1.89
N ILE A 153 -11.32 36.54 2.06
CA ILE A 153 -9.87 36.77 1.96
C ILE A 153 -9.13 36.07 3.11
N LEU A 154 -9.66 36.12 4.34
CA LEU A 154 -9.11 35.38 5.48
C LEU A 154 -9.18 33.86 5.28
N GLY A 155 -10.27 33.35 4.69
CA GLY A 155 -10.41 31.94 4.33
C GLY A 155 -9.37 31.47 3.30
N ILE A 156 -9.11 32.27 2.27
CA ILE A 156 -8.09 31.96 1.24
C ILE A 156 -6.67 32.00 1.83
N LEU A 157 -6.37 32.97 2.69
CA LEU A 157 -5.06 33.05 3.36
C LEU A 157 -4.84 31.89 4.35
N ALA A 158 -5.88 31.49 5.09
CA ALA A 158 -5.83 30.33 5.98
C ALA A 158 -5.66 29.01 5.19
N ALA A 159 -6.38 28.85 4.08
CA ALA A 159 -6.23 27.69 3.21
C ALA A 159 -4.83 27.63 2.55
N GLY A 160 -4.31 28.78 2.10
CA GLY A 160 -2.95 28.89 1.56
C GLY A 160 -1.88 28.61 2.60
N GLY A 161 -2.04 29.12 3.84
CA GLY A 161 -1.16 28.84 4.96
C GLY A 161 -1.19 27.38 5.39
N PHE A 162 -2.37 26.76 5.44
CA PHE A 162 -2.54 25.33 5.72
C PHE A 162 -1.91 24.46 4.63
N TYR A 163 -2.10 24.81 3.35
CA TYR A 163 -1.49 24.10 2.23
C TYR A 163 0.04 24.22 2.25
N PHE A 164 0.56 25.42 2.53
CA PHE A 164 2.00 25.66 2.68
C PHE A 164 2.59 24.93 3.89
N TYR A 165 1.88 24.90 5.01
CA TYR A 165 2.28 24.13 6.19
C TYR A 165 2.31 22.62 5.91
N LYS A 166 1.27 22.08 5.25
CA LYS A 166 1.25 20.66 4.83
C LYS A 166 2.36 20.34 3.83
N PHE A 167 2.63 21.25 2.90
CA PHE A 167 3.72 21.13 1.93
C PHE A 167 5.09 21.14 2.61
N GLN A 168 5.32 22.02 3.59
CA GLN A 168 6.54 22.06 4.39
C GLN A 168 6.71 20.80 5.26
N GLN A 169 5.64 20.29 5.88
CA GLN A 169 5.68 19.02 6.61
C GLN A 169 6.02 17.84 5.68
N ASN A 170 5.41 17.75 4.50
CA ASN A 170 5.75 16.72 3.52
C ASN A 170 7.21 16.83 3.05
N LYS A 171 7.74 18.05 2.92
CA LYS A 171 9.14 18.28 2.52
C LYS A 171 10.14 17.90 3.61
N LEU A 172 9.82 18.16 4.88
CA LEU A 172 10.60 17.72 6.03
C LEU A 172 10.58 16.18 6.17
N ARG A 173 9.41 15.55 6.01
CA ARG A 173 9.25 14.08 6.01
C ARG A 173 9.95 13.37 4.84
N LEU A 174 10.21 14.08 3.75
CA LEU A 174 10.96 13.57 2.59
C LEU A 174 12.48 13.57 2.83
N ASN A 175 12.97 14.41 3.73
CA ASN A 175 14.40 14.45 4.10
C ASN A 175 14.77 13.39 5.14
N ASP A 176 13.80 12.86 5.90
CA ASP A 176 13.99 11.72 6.82
C ASP A 176 14.04 10.36 6.08
N LEU A 177 14.03 10.34 4.74
CA LEU A 177 14.16 9.10 3.95
C LEU A 177 15.59 8.56 3.86
N ASP A 178 16.60 9.31 4.31
CA ASP A 178 18.02 8.98 4.06
C ASP A 178 18.65 8.07 5.12
N ASP A 179 17.97 7.79 6.23
CA ASP A 179 18.48 6.82 7.21
C ASP A 179 18.22 5.39 6.72
N PRO A 180 19.28 4.58 6.48
CA PRO A 180 19.12 3.20 6.07
C PRO A 180 18.47 2.41 7.21
N ILE A 181 17.37 1.76 6.88
CA ILE A 181 16.66 0.88 7.78
C ILE A 181 17.51 -0.39 7.94
N SER A 182 18.26 -0.49 9.04
CA SER A 182 18.96 -1.72 9.38
C SER A 182 17.96 -2.65 10.07
N VAL A 183 17.46 -3.65 9.34
CA VAL A 183 16.63 -4.72 9.92
C VAL A 183 17.56 -5.84 10.36
N LEU A 184 17.68 -6.09 11.67
CA LEU A 184 18.49 -7.19 12.23
C LEU A 184 17.57 -8.39 12.46
N LEU A 185 17.32 -9.19 11.42
CA LEU A 185 16.46 -10.37 11.56
C LEU A 185 17.27 -11.57 12.01
N ALA A 186 16.80 -12.26 13.04
CA ALA A 186 17.43 -13.48 13.58
C ALA A 186 17.53 -14.66 12.58
N GLN A 187 17.01 -14.51 11.35
CA GLN A 187 17.07 -15.50 10.25
C GLN A 187 17.85 -15.03 9.01
N GLU A 188 18.59 -13.90 9.09
CA GLU A 188 19.36 -13.40 7.94
C GLU A 188 20.29 -14.44 7.33
N ASP A 189 20.92 -15.31 8.13
CA ASP A 189 21.85 -16.33 7.64
C ASP A 189 21.19 -17.39 6.74
N GLU A 190 19.91 -17.73 6.97
CA GLU A 190 19.19 -18.68 6.11
C GLU A 190 18.76 -18.03 4.79
N TRP A 191 18.27 -16.79 4.85
CA TRP A 191 17.76 -16.06 3.69
C TRP A 191 18.87 -15.59 2.77
N ASN A 192 19.98 -15.16 3.37
CA ASN A 192 21.15 -14.68 2.63
C ASN A 192 22.07 -15.82 2.19
N SER A 193 21.67 -17.08 2.38
CA SER A 193 22.40 -18.19 1.76
C SER A 193 22.40 -18.02 0.24
N PRO A 194 23.55 -18.20 -0.44
CA PRO A 194 23.62 -18.04 -1.89
C PRO A 194 22.60 -18.92 -2.63
N GLU A 195 22.31 -20.10 -2.10
CA GLU A 195 21.32 -21.03 -2.66
C GLU A 195 19.89 -20.46 -2.57
N ALA A 196 19.46 -19.98 -1.41
CA ALA A 196 18.12 -19.40 -1.25
C ALA A 196 17.93 -18.13 -2.07
N LEU A 197 18.99 -17.31 -2.16
CA LEU A 197 18.99 -16.11 -2.99
C LEU A 197 18.94 -16.48 -4.48
N THR A 198 19.73 -17.45 -4.94
CA THR A 198 19.66 -17.95 -6.32
C THR A 198 18.27 -18.46 -6.67
N ASP A 199 17.64 -19.25 -5.81
CA ASP A 199 16.30 -19.79 -6.05
C ASP A 199 15.24 -18.67 -6.15
N SER A 200 15.30 -17.67 -5.27
CA SER A 200 14.32 -16.58 -5.26
C SER A 200 14.51 -15.61 -6.43
N ILE A 201 15.76 -15.23 -6.75
CA ILE A 201 16.03 -14.39 -7.92
C ILE A 201 15.66 -15.14 -9.21
N MET A 202 15.83 -16.46 -9.27
CA MET A 202 15.34 -17.27 -10.37
C MET A 202 13.81 -17.23 -10.49
N GLY A 203 13.09 -17.25 -9.37
CA GLY A 203 11.64 -17.00 -9.34
C GLY A 203 11.28 -15.67 -10.01
N TYR A 204 11.87 -14.57 -9.53
CA TYR A 204 11.62 -13.24 -10.10
C TYR A 204 11.99 -13.13 -11.58
N ALA A 205 13.06 -13.80 -12.01
CA ALA A 205 13.47 -13.81 -13.43
C ALA A 205 12.39 -14.45 -14.32
N ASN A 206 11.78 -15.54 -13.85
CA ASN A 206 10.68 -16.20 -14.55
C ASN A 206 9.44 -15.31 -14.58
N ASP A 207 9.11 -14.66 -13.47
CA ASP A 207 7.96 -13.76 -13.37
C ASP A 207 8.09 -12.59 -14.36
N PHE A 208 9.21 -11.86 -14.33
CA PHE A 208 9.48 -10.78 -15.29
C PHE A 208 9.46 -11.26 -16.74
N SER A 209 10.01 -12.45 -17.01
CA SER A 209 9.99 -13.03 -18.35
C SER A 209 8.57 -13.34 -18.82
N SER A 210 7.68 -13.78 -17.91
CA SER A 210 6.28 -14.08 -18.22
C SER A 210 5.45 -12.82 -18.45
N GLU A 211 5.76 -11.74 -17.73
CA GLU A 211 5.15 -10.42 -17.89
C GLU A 211 5.64 -9.67 -19.15
N GLY A 212 6.71 -10.17 -19.78
CA GLY A 212 7.33 -9.54 -20.95
C GLY A 212 8.31 -8.42 -20.62
N ASP A 213 8.63 -8.22 -19.34
CA ASP A 213 9.63 -7.25 -18.87
C ASP A 213 11.04 -7.78 -19.13
N SER A 214 11.45 -7.70 -20.41
CA SER A 214 12.67 -8.32 -20.91
C SER A 214 13.95 -7.76 -20.27
N LEU A 215 13.92 -6.49 -19.82
CA LEU A 215 15.06 -5.86 -19.16
C LEU A 215 15.27 -6.45 -17.77
N TYR A 216 14.25 -6.43 -16.91
CA TYR A 216 14.39 -6.95 -15.55
C TYR A 216 14.54 -8.47 -15.53
N ALA A 217 13.92 -9.19 -16.47
CA ALA A 217 14.17 -10.62 -16.65
C ALA A 217 15.65 -10.90 -16.96
N MET A 218 16.23 -10.16 -17.91
CA MET A 218 17.65 -10.29 -18.26
C MET A 218 18.55 -9.99 -17.06
N LEU A 219 18.29 -8.92 -16.32
CA LEU A 219 19.07 -8.57 -15.13
C LEU A 219 18.96 -9.63 -14.03
N ALA A 220 17.78 -10.19 -13.83
CA ALA A 220 17.55 -11.22 -12.81
C ALA A 220 18.28 -12.52 -13.17
N TYR A 221 18.21 -12.98 -14.42
CA TYR A 221 19.01 -14.14 -14.85
C TYR A 221 20.51 -13.87 -14.77
N GLN A 222 20.97 -12.66 -15.10
CA GLN A 222 22.38 -12.30 -14.93
C GLN A 222 22.80 -12.40 -13.47
N ARG A 223 21.96 -11.91 -12.55
CA ARG A 223 22.18 -12.01 -11.11
C ARG A 223 22.22 -13.46 -10.62
N VAL A 224 21.37 -14.35 -11.14
CA VAL A 224 21.44 -15.79 -10.87
C VAL A 224 22.82 -16.34 -11.24
N THR A 225 23.33 -16.02 -12.43
CA THR A 225 24.65 -16.47 -12.88
C THR A 225 25.77 -15.92 -12.00
N ASP A 226 25.69 -14.65 -11.58
CA ASP A 226 26.67 -14.00 -10.70
C ASP A 226 26.71 -14.61 -9.29
N LEU A 227 25.56 -15.05 -8.77
CA LEU A 227 25.47 -15.70 -7.45
C LEU A 227 25.90 -17.18 -7.50
N ALA A 228 25.46 -17.92 -8.52
CA ALA A 228 25.68 -19.35 -8.63
C ALA A 228 27.15 -19.70 -8.96
N SER A 229 27.81 -18.91 -9.81
CA SER A 229 29.17 -19.20 -10.29
C SER A 229 30.24 -19.29 -9.19
N PRO A 230 30.40 -18.29 -8.30
CA PRO A 230 31.39 -18.38 -7.22
C PRO A 230 31.05 -19.48 -6.22
N ARG A 231 29.75 -19.72 -5.99
CA ARG A 231 29.29 -20.75 -5.05
C ARG A 231 29.55 -22.16 -5.56
N LEU A 232 29.29 -22.42 -6.84
CA LEU A 232 29.62 -23.69 -7.49
C LEU A 232 31.12 -23.99 -7.42
N LEU A 233 31.97 -22.98 -7.64
CA LEU A 233 33.42 -23.15 -7.51
C LEU A 233 33.81 -23.57 -6.08
N GLU A 234 33.20 -22.97 -5.06
CA GLU A 234 33.46 -23.33 -3.67
C GLU A 234 32.97 -24.74 -3.32
N ILE A 235 31.75 -25.11 -3.74
CA ILE A 235 31.22 -26.46 -3.51
C ILE A 235 32.08 -27.51 -4.20
N ASN A 236 32.56 -27.24 -5.43
CA ASN A 236 33.46 -28.15 -6.14
C ASN A 236 34.74 -28.42 -5.34
N ARG A 237 35.35 -27.37 -4.77
CA ARG A 237 36.55 -27.50 -3.92
C ARG A 237 36.28 -28.30 -2.64
N GLN A 238 35.07 -28.20 -2.08
CA GLN A 238 34.69 -28.97 -0.90
C GLN A 238 34.48 -30.44 -1.24
N LEU A 239 33.82 -30.73 -2.37
CA LEU A 239 33.61 -32.09 -2.87
C LEU A 239 34.93 -32.80 -3.24
N GLU A 240 35.94 -32.07 -3.71
CA GLU A 240 37.29 -32.60 -3.93
C GLU A 240 37.96 -33.08 -2.62
N ARG A 241 37.55 -32.55 -1.46
CA ARG A 241 38.07 -32.91 -0.13
C ARG A 241 37.30 -34.06 0.54
N GLY A 242 36.16 -34.46 -0.01
CA GLY A 242 35.34 -35.56 0.50
C GLY A 242 33.94 -35.57 -0.10
N GLN A 243 33.31 -36.74 -0.18
CA GLN A 243 31.94 -36.85 -0.67
C GLN A 243 30.94 -36.53 0.45
N ASP A 244 30.17 -35.46 0.26
CA ASP A 244 28.99 -35.12 1.06
C ASP A 244 27.77 -35.07 0.13
N LYS A 245 26.78 -35.92 0.42
CA LYS A 245 25.55 -36.02 -0.37
C LYS A 245 24.78 -34.69 -0.40
N THR A 246 24.81 -33.93 0.70
CA THR A 246 24.09 -32.65 0.79
C THR A 246 24.76 -31.57 -0.08
N LEU A 247 26.09 -31.58 -0.18
CA LEU A 247 26.84 -30.68 -1.07
C LEU A 247 26.58 -31.01 -2.54
N LEU A 248 26.47 -32.30 -2.89
CA LEU A 248 26.17 -32.74 -4.24
C LEU A 248 24.78 -32.29 -4.70
N GLU A 249 23.77 -32.39 -3.82
CA GLU A 249 22.42 -31.89 -4.10
C GLU A 249 22.40 -30.37 -4.31
N LYS A 250 23.13 -29.61 -3.49
CA LYS A 250 23.28 -28.15 -3.66
C LYS A 250 23.99 -27.77 -4.95
N GLN A 251 25.07 -28.47 -5.28
CA GLN A 251 25.82 -28.29 -6.52
C GLN A 251 24.91 -28.45 -7.74
N GLU A 252 24.11 -29.53 -7.77
CA GLU A 252 23.25 -29.83 -8.90
C GLU A 252 22.15 -28.78 -9.08
N LYS A 253 21.52 -28.34 -7.99
CA LYS A 253 20.52 -27.24 -8.05
C LYS A 253 21.11 -25.96 -8.62
N LEU A 254 22.25 -25.52 -8.09
CA LEU A 254 22.92 -24.30 -8.56
C LEU A 254 23.38 -24.42 -10.03
N ARG A 255 23.83 -25.61 -10.43
CA ARG A 255 24.22 -25.89 -11.82
C ARG A 255 23.02 -25.76 -12.76
N GLN A 256 21.89 -26.39 -12.42
CA GLN A 256 20.66 -26.30 -13.20
C GLN A 256 20.13 -24.86 -13.29
N ALA A 257 20.16 -24.13 -12.17
CA ALA A 257 19.74 -22.74 -12.13
C ALA A 257 20.63 -21.88 -13.06
N LYS A 258 21.96 -22.02 -12.95
CA LYS A 258 22.90 -21.29 -13.81
C LYS A 258 22.71 -21.62 -15.29
N GLU A 259 22.62 -22.91 -15.64
CA GLU A 259 22.44 -23.35 -17.03
C GLU A 259 21.13 -22.82 -17.65
N THR A 260 20.07 -22.76 -16.84
CA THR A 260 18.79 -22.20 -17.25
C THR A 260 18.92 -20.69 -17.45
N ALA A 261 19.52 -19.98 -16.49
CA ALA A 261 19.74 -18.54 -16.58
C ALA A 261 20.59 -18.15 -17.80
N ASP A 262 21.70 -18.84 -18.05
CA ASP A 262 22.57 -18.61 -19.22
C ASP A 262 21.81 -18.81 -20.54
N ARG A 263 20.92 -19.82 -20.60
CA ARG A 263 20.09 -20.10 -21.77
C ARG A 263 19.06 -19.00 -22.01
N GLU A 264 18.36 -18.54 -20.97
CA GLU A 264 17.36 -17.49 -21.11
C GLU A 264 17.99 -16.12 -21.39
N LEU A 265 19.15 -15.83 -20.78
CA LEU A 265 19.96 -14.66 -21.12
C LEU A 265 20.30 -14.59 -22.61
N ALA A 266 20.74 -15.71 -23.20
CA ALA A 266 21.05 -15.77 -24.62
C ALA A 266 19.84 -15.50 -25.53
N LYS A 267 18.62 -15.75 -25.06
CA LYS A 267 17.39 -15.43 -25.80
C LYS A 267 16.99 -13.97 -25.61
N LEU A 268 17.16 -13.43 -24.40
CA LEU A 268 16.74 -12.08 -24.04
C LEU A 268 17.71 -11.01 -24.55
N SER A 269 19.00 -11.32 -24.71
CA SER A 269 20.03 -10.37 -25.19
C SER A 269 19.68 -9.73 -26.53
N ASN A 270 18.90 -10.41 -27.37
CA ASN A 270 18.47 -9.92 -28.68
C ASN A 270 17.13 -9.15 -28.64
N LYS A 271 16.41 -9.17 -27.51
CA LYS A 271 15.08 -8.55 -27.34
C LYS A 271 15.13 -7.20 -26.66
N VAL A 272 16.15 -6.93 -25.83
CA VAL A 272 16.32 -5.64 -25.16
C VAL A 272 16.79 -4.63 -26.20
N VAL A 273 15.85 -3.88 -26.77
CA VAL A 273 16.14 -2.77 -27.68
C VAL A 273 16.36 -1.52 -26.83
N SER A 274 17.63 -1.11 -26.63
CA SER A 274 17.93 0.18 -26.02
C SER A 274 17.79 1.30 -27.05
N LYS A 275 17.29 2.45 -26.61
CA LYS A 275 17.42 3.70 -27.34
C LYS A 275 18.48 4.52 -26.63
N PRO A 276 19.51 5.01 -27.35
CA PRO A 276 20.52 5.89 -26.75
C PRO A 276 19.84 7.10 -26.13
N ILE A 277 20.14 7.36 -24.86
CA ILE A 277 19.61 8.53 -24.15
C ILE A 277 20.63 9.65 -24.20
N PRO A 278 20.22 10.89 -24.56
CA PRO A 278 21.09 12.05 -24.46
C PRO A 278 21.70 12.19 -23.05
N PRO A 279 23.01 12.44 -22.93
CA PRO A 279 23.66 12.61 -21.62
C PRO A 279 23.01 13.69 -20.73
N GLU A 280 22.42 14.73 -21.34
CA GLU A 280 21.71 15.80 -20.61
C GLU A 280 20.40 15.32 -19.96
N ASP A 281 19.72 14.35 -20.58
CA ASP A 281 18.51 13.77 -20.02
C ASP A 281 18.87 12.87 -18.83
N VAL A 282 19.98 12.10 -18.93
CA VAL A 282 20.52 11.33 -17.81
C VAL A 282 20.88 12.25 -16.65
N LYS A 283 21.58 13.36 -16.92
CA LYS A 283 21.93 14.36 -15.90
C LYS A 283 20.69 14.99 -15.25
N THR A 284 19.65 15.25 -16.05
CA THR A 284 18.36 15.75 -15.56
C THR A 284 17.67 14.72 -14.67
N ALA A 285 17.73 13.44 -15.03
CA ALA A 285 17.19 12.34 -14.24
C ALA A 285 17.89 12.19 -12.88
N PHE A 286 19.23 12.30 -12.85
CA PHE A 286 20.00 12.35 -11.61
C PHE A 286 19.56 13.52 -10.73
N THR A 287 19.44 14.71 -11.31
CA THR A 287 18.97 15.91 -10.61
C THR A 287 17.55 15.75 -10.07
N ASN A 288 16.67 15.08 -10.82
CA ASN A 288 15.29 14.79 -10.38
C ASN A 288 15.30 13.82 -9.20
N ALA A 289 16.12 12.77 -9.26
CA ALA A 289 16.27 11.83 -8.16
C ALA A 289 16.82 12.50 -6.90
N ASP A 290 17.83 13.38 -7.01
CA ASP A 290 18.37 14.15 -5.88
C ASP A 290 17.34 15.09 -5.24
N LYS A 291 16.36 15.55 -6.03
CA LYS A 291 15.26 16.40 -5.55
C LYS A 291 14.05 15.60 -5.04
N GLY A 292 14.13 14.27 -5.01
CA GLY A 292 13.04 13.39 -4.60
C GLY A 292 11.95 13.19 -5.67
N TYR A 293 12.17 13.57 -6.93
CA TYR A 293 11.24 13.30 -8.03
C TYR A 293 11.50 11.93 -8.68
N TYR A 294 11.44 10.86 -7.88
CA TYR A 294 11.85 9.51 -8.28
C TYR A 294 11.08 8.96 -9.49
N GLU A 295 9.75 9.12 -9.55
CA GLU A 295 8.93 8.70 -10.71
C GLU A 295 9.40 9.32 -12.02
N LYS A 296 9.76 10.61 -12.00
CA LYS A 296 10.26 11.33 -13.17
C LYS A 296 11.66 10.89 -13.58
N ALA A 297 12.46 10.40 -12.62
CA ALA A 297 13.81 9.91 -12.89
C ALA A 297 13.82 8.45 -13.37
N LEU A 298 12.87 7.63 -12.90
CA LEU A 298 12.87 6.19 -13.12
C LEU A 298 12.85 5.79 -14.58
N GLU A 299 11.97 6.37 -15.40
CA GLU A 299 11.86 6.00 -16.81
C GLU A 299 13.18 6.30 -17.56
N THR A 300 13.74 7.50 -17.37
CA THR A 300 15.00 7.90 -18.00
C THR A 300 16.17 7.06 -17.50
N LEU A 301 16.26 6.79 -16.20
CA LEU A 301 17.33 5.96 -15.62
C LEU A 301 17.22 4.49 -16.06
N THR A 302 16.01 3.94 -16.15
CA THR A 302 15.78 2.56 -16.62
C THR A 302 16.21 2.41 -18.07
N ASN A 303 15.80 3.34 -18.93
CA ASN A 303 16.17 3.32 -20.33
C ASN A 303 17.68 3.59 -20.51
N ALA A 304 18.29 4.48 -19.70
CA ALA A 304 19.73 4.75 -19.74
C ALA A 304 20.53 3.53 -19.28
N PHE A 305 20.03 2.81 -18.29
CA PHE A 305 20.63 1.58 -17.81
C PHE A 305 20.54 0.46 -18.83
N ALA A 306 19.41 0.34 -19.55
CA ALA A 306 19.28 -0.60 -20.65
C ALA A 306 20.29 -0.32 -21.78
N ASP A 307 20.62 0.95 -22.04
CA ASP A 307 21.63 1.36 -23.00
C ASP A 307 23.07 1.11 -22.51
N GLN A 308 23.31 1.32 -21.21
CA GLN A 308 24.64 1.23 -20.61
C GLN A 308 24.62 0.40 -19.30
N PRO A 309 24.39 -0.93 -19.37
CA PRO A 309 24.20 -1.77 -18.18
C PRO A 309 25.47 -1.90 -17.32
N GLY A 310 26.64 -1.58 -17.89
CA GLY A 310 27.92 -1.52 -17.19
C GLY A 310 28.18 -0.20 -16.44
N ASN A 311 27.31 0.80 -16.56
CA ASN A 311 27.48 2.07 -15.88
C ASN A 311 27.01 1.98 -14.42
N ASN A 312 27.97 1.91 -13.50
CA ASN A 312 27.70 1.76 -12.07
C ASN A 312 26.95 2.96 -11.47
N ASP A 313 27.20 4.19 -11.93
CA ASP A 313 26.52 5.37 -11.40
C ASP A 313 25.02 5.33 -11.74
N ILE A 314 24.69 4.98 -12.99
CA ILE A 314 23.30 4.82 -13.43
C ILE A 314 22.64 3.67 -12.65
N ARG A 315 23.33 2.54 -12.50
CA ARG A 315 22.84 1.38 -11.73
C ARG A 315 22.50 1.76 -10.29
N GLN A 316 23.44 2.39 -9.58
CA GLN A 316 23.25 2.80 -8.19
C GLN A 316 22.11 3.80 -8.08
N LYS A 317 22.03 4.77 -9.00
CA LYS A 317 20.96 5.77 -8.97
C LYS A 317 19.59 5.17 -9.27
N LEU A 318 19.51 4.21 -10.20
CA LEU A 318 18.29 3.48 -10.50
C LEU A 318 17.83 2.65 -9.30
N ALA A 319 18.73 1.88 -8.69
CA ALA A 319 18.44 1.10 -7.48
C ALA A 319 17.91 1.99 -6.34
N TYR A 320 18.58 3.13 -6.08
CA TYR A 320 18.13 4.11 -5.10
C TYR A 320 16.72 4.64 -5.40
N CYS A 321 16.43 5.01 -6.65
CA CYS A 321 15.08 5.46 -7.04
C CYS A 321 14.02 4.39 -6.82
N LEU A 322 14.31 3.13 -7.16
CA LEU A 322 13.39 2.00 -6.96
C LEU A 322 13.13 1.77 -5.46
N GLU A 323 14.16 1.77 -4.62
CA GLU A 323 14.04 1.64 -3.17
C GLU A 323 13.18 2.76 -2.56
N LYS A 324 13.43 4.02 -2.94
CA LYS A 324 12.64 5.15 -2.44
C LYS A 324 11.18 5.11 -2.91
N MET A 325 10.91 4.53 -4.09
CA MET A 325 9.54 4.27 -4.54
C MET A 325 8.88 3.16 -3.72
N ALA A 326 9.60 2.08 -3.41
CA ALA A 326 9.10 1.02 -2.55
C ALA A 326 8.69 1.57 -1.17
N LEU A 327 9.55 2.39 -0.57
CA LEU A 327 9.26 3.05 0.72
C LEU A 327 8.03 3.96 0.66
N ARG A 328 7.83 4.69 -0.45
CA ARG A 328 6.61 5.49 -0.64
C ARG A 328 5.36 4.63 -0.70
N LYS A 329 5.44 3.49 -1.39
CA LYS A 329 4.33 2.54 -1.53
C LYS A 329 4.01 1.82 -0.22
N ILE A 330 5.01 1.52 0.61
CA ILE A 330 4.79 1.09 2.00
C ILE A 330 3.98 2.13 2.76
N LYS A 331 4.40 3.40 2.73
CA LYS A 331 3.72 4.48 3.45
C LYS A 331 2.29 4.76 2.97
N SER A 332 1.98 4.43 1.72
CA SER A 332 0.60 4.52 1.20
C SER A 332 -0.23 3.25 1.43
N GLY A 333 0.35 2.21 2.02
CA GLY A 333 -0.31 0.90 2.23
C GLY A 333 -0.39 0.04 0.97
N GLU A 334 0.28 0.42 -0.12
CA GLU A 334 0.31 -0.27 -1.40
C GLU A 334 1.42 -1.33 -1.40
N LEU A 335 1.27 -2.37 -0.56
CA LEU A 335 2.33 -3.33 -0.28
C LEU A 335 2.74 -4.21 -1.48
N ASP A 336 1.80 -4.54 -2.37
CA ASP A 336 2.09 -5.31 -3.59
C ASP A 336 3.01 -4.52 -4.52
N GLU A 337 2.74 -3.22 -4.68
CA GLU A 337 3.57 -2.34 -5.49
C GLU A 337 4.94 -2.09 -4.83
N ALA A 338 4.97 -1.96 -3.51
CA ALA A 338 6.22 -1.84 -2.76
C ALA A 338 7.11 -3.07 -2.97
N LEU A 339 6.53 -4.27 -2.90
CA LEU A 339 7.22 -5.53 -3.16
C LEU A 339 7.81 -5.55 -4.57
N ALA A 340 7.02 -5.18 -5.59
CA ALA A 340 7.47 -5.11 -6.97
C ALA A 340 8.67 -4.15 -7.15
N PHE A 341 8.64 -2.98 -6.49
CA PHE A 341 9.76 -2.03 -6.52
C PHE A 341 11.00 -2.58 -5.81
N TYR A 342 10.86 -3.23 -4.66
CA TYR A 342 12.00 -3.85 -3.97
C TYR A 342 12.62 -4.99 -4.78
N ILE A 343 11.82 -5.84 -5.42
CA ILE A 343 12.31 -6.93 -6.29
C ILE A 343 13.13 -6.32 -7.44
N ARG A 344 12.60 -5.30 -8.12
CA ARG A 344 13.34 -4.58 -9.17
C ARG A 344 14.63 -3.97 -8.64
N ALA A 345 14.60 -3.35 -7.47
CA ALA A 345 15.79 -2.77 -6.84
C ALA A 345 16.84 -3.84 -6.50
N CYS A 346 16.42 -4.99 -5.98
CA CYS A 346 17.29 -6.13 -5.63
C CYS A 346 17.96 -6.74 -6.88
N VAL A 347 17.23 -6.82 -7.99
CA VAL A 347 17.78 -7.30 -9.26
C VAL A 347 18.79 -6.32 -9.87
N VAL A 348 18.54 -5.01 -9.75
CA VAL A 348 19.47 -3.96 -10.24
C VAL A 348 20.69 -3.81 -9.33
N ASN A 349 20.49 -3.92 -8.01
CA ASN A 349 21.53 -3.74 -7.01
C ASN A 349 22.26 -5.05 -6.71
N THR A 350 23.40 -5.26 -7.38
CA THR A 350 24.18 -6.49 -7.25
C THR A 350 25.12 -6.52 -6.03
N TRP A 351 25.21 -5.44 -5.26
CA TRP A 351 26.27 -5.25 -4.25
C TRP A 351 25.76 -5.42 -2.81
N ASP A 352 24.45 -5.30 -2.61
CA ASP A 352 23.84 -5.29 -1.29
C ASP A 352 22.59 -6.19 -1.25
N ASN A 353 22.61 -7.17 -0.34
CA ASN A 353 21.50 -8.09 -0.10
C ASN A 353 20.51 -7.54 0.95
N SER A 354 20.74 -6.35 1.53
CA SER A 354 19.83 -5.73 2.50
C SER A 354 18.41 -5.55 1.96
N LEU A 355 18.27 -5.32 0.64
CA LEU A 355 16.98 -5.23 -0.05
C LEU A 355 16.22 -6.57 -0.04
N TYR A 356 16.95 -7.69 0.01
CA TYR A 356 16.34 -9.02 0.04
C TYR A 356 15.65 -9.30 1.38
N ALA A 357 16.18 -8.80 2.49
CA ALA A 357 15.51 -8.87 3.80
C ALA A 357 14.15 -8.16 3.76
N HIS A 358 14.07 -7.00 3.10
CA HIS A 358 12.81 -6.27 2.93
C HIS A 358 11.78 -7.06 2.11
N ILE A 359 12.23 -7.71 1.02
CA ILE A 359 11.37 -8.58 0.20
C ILE A 359 10.81 -9.74 1.01
N GLN A 360 11.68 -10.44 1.75
CA GLN A 360 11.29 -11.61 2.54
C GLN A 360 10.27 -11.26 3.63
N VAL A 361 10.40 -10.10 4.27
CA VAL A 361 9.44 -9.66 5.27
C VAL A 361 8.09 -9.33 4.64
N ILE A 362 8.08 -8.57 3.54
CA ILE A 362 6.83 -8.23 2.85
C ILE A 362 6.13 -9.51 2.34
N ASP A 363 6.87 -10.45 1.74
CA ASP A 363 6.30 -11.73 1.29
C ASP A 363 5.73 -12.57 2.45
N ARG A 364 6.47 -12.67 3.57
CA ARG A 364 5.98 -13.38 4.75
C ARG A 364 4.77 -12.70 5.41
N PHE A 365 4.67 -11.37 5.32
CA PHE A 365 3.50 -10.63 5.76
C PHE A 365 2.27 -11.06 4.95
N PHE A 366 2.36 -11.06 3.63
CA PHE A 366 1.28 -11.50 2.74
C PHE A 366 0.90 -12.98 2.93
N ASN A 367 1.89 -13.82 3.19
CA ASN A 367 1.67 -15.25 3.40
C ASN A 367 1.21 -15.61 4.82
N GLY A 368 0.98 -14.62 5.71
CA GLY A 368 0.57 -14.85 7.09
C GLY A 368 1.61 -15.59 7.94
N LYS A 369 2.88 -15.58 7.50
CA LYS A 369 3.99 -16.32 8.13
C LYS A 369 4.87 -15.45 9.03
N LEU A 370 4.57 -14.15 9.14
CA LEU A 370 5.31 -13.24 10.00
C LEU A 370 5.09 -13.61 11.48
N ARG A 371 6.18 -13.83 12.22
CA ARG A 371 6.12 -14.04 13.67
C ARG A 371 5.71 -12.76 14.38
N GLN A 372 5.15 -12.86 15.58
CA GLN A 372 4.71 -11.68 16.32
C GLN A 372 5.86 -10.70 16.61
N GLU A 373 7.04 -11.22 16.94
CA GLU A 373 8.26 -10.41 17.16
C GLU A 373 8.68 -9.63 15.89
N GLU A 374 8.57 -10.26 14.71
CA GLU A 374 8.85 -9.63 13.41
C GLU A 374 7.77 -8.60 13.06
N LYS A 375 6.51 -8.88 13.41
CA LYS A 375 5.41 -7.91 13.28
C LYS A 375 5.66 -6.69 14.14
N ASP A 376 6.14 -6.85 15.36
CA ASP A 376 6.39 -5.76 16.32
C ASP A 376 7.59 -4.88 15.88
N GLU A 377 8.63 -5.46 15.27
CA GLU A 377 9.75 -4.71 14.68
C GLU A 377 9.36 -3.96 13.40
N TRP A 378 8.55 -4.59 12.55
CA TRP A 378 8.05 -3.98 11.31
C TRP A 378 6.81 -3.11 11.49
N PHE A 379 6.17 -3.14 12.66
CA PHE A 379 4.99 -2.35 12.99
C PHE A 379 5.20 -0.87 12.76
N PHE A 380 6.44 -0.40 12.93
CA PHE A 380 6.84 1.00 12.71
C PHE A 380 6.94 1.40 11.23
N PHE A 381 7.03 0.46 10.29
CA PHE A 381 7.08 0.77 8.85
C PHE A 381 5.72 0.94 8.21
N PHE A 382 4.69 0.28 8.74
CA PHE A 382 3.37 0.22 8.11
C PHE A 382 2.31 1.18 8.69
N LEU A 383 2.64 1.96 9.73
CA LEU A 383 1.65 2.72 10.53
C LEU A 383 1.87 4.23 10.66
N ASP A 384 2.65 4.86 9.79
CA ASP A 384 2.92 6.31 9.86
C ASP A 384 2.05 7.18 8.93
#